data_AF-A0A0C3DVH9-F1
#
_entry.id   AF-A0A0C3DVH9-F1
#
_cell.length_a   1.000
_cell.length_b   1.000
_cell.length_c   1.000
_cell.angle_alpha   90.00
_cell.angle_beta   90.00
_cell.angle_gamma   90.00
#
_symmetry.space_group_name_H-M   'P 1'
#
loop_
_entity.id
_entity.type
_entity.pdbx_description
1 polymer ?
#
loop_
_entity_poly.entity_id
_entity_poly.type
_entity_poly.pdbx_seq_one_letter_code
_entity_poly.pdbx_strand_id
1 'polypeptide(L)'
;MKRIRDYAKIGTVFDVRASLDDLSSKLQKAGQVLLNRHDLGVGCRVYPEIGRSTAEQLQLFGKLLEEPIEVTANVCRTVFEINVVLRYCLSSTERLDAYADQAGTDEISIYKSIKGLADGNTDPKDIALLDQHINNIRSTLQKHGRSLKPERTSLYQMAKEIGLKDEYESMYGIYSKYVHASAWFVLRKRDHIDLPMYRTPMQLHTQLYAADTLLRLQELDNS
;
A
#
# COMPACT_ATOMS: atom_id res chain seq x y z
N MET A 1 11.02 3.82 24.51
CA MET A 1 10.50 3.53 23.16
C MET A 1 9.27 4.40 22.93
N LYS A 2 9.14 5.11 21.79
CA LYS A 2 7.92 5.88 21.49
C LYS A 2 6.76 4.93 21.24
N ARG A 3 5.55 5.28 21.70
CA ARG A 3 4.30 4.55 21.40
C ARG A 3 3.76 4.99 20.05
N ILE A 4 3.01 4.14 19.35
CA ILE A 4 2.37 4.47 18.04
C ILE A 4 1.57 5.79 18.12
N ARG A 5 0.84 6.01 19.22
CA ARG A 5 0.05 7.23 19.44
C ARG A 5 0.87 8.51 19.53
N ASP A 6 2.16 8.42 19.85
CA ASP A 6 3.04 9.59 19.97
C ASP A 6 3.38 10.20 18.60
N TYR A 7 3.09 9.49 17.51
CA TYR A 7 3.28 9.93 16.13
C TYR A 7 2.03 10.56 15.52
N ALA A 8 0.87 10.40 16.17
CA ALA A 8 -0.38 10.95 15.68
C ALA A 8 -0.54 12.41 16.11
N LYS A 9 -0.81 13.29 15.14
CA LYS A 9 -1.13 14.69 15.37
C LYS A 9 -2.51 15.03 14.84
N ILE A 10 -3.27 15.72 15.69
CA ILE A 10 -4.50 16.43 15.35
C ILE A 10 -4.23 17.89 15.67
N GLY A 11 -4.52 18.78 14.75
CA GLY A 11 -4.19 20.20 14.88
C GLY A 11 -4.43 20.95 13.58
N THR A 12 -3.66 22.01 13.36
CA THR A 12 -3.71 22.75 12.10
C THR A 12 -3.21 21.89 10.93
N VAL A 13 -3.54 22.29 9.70
CA VAL A 13 -2.98 21.68 8.48
C VAL A 13 -1.46 21.67 8.53
N PHE A 14 -0.85 22.74 9.07
CA PHE A 14 0.59 22.83 9.26
C PHE A 14 1.12 21.75 10.21
N ASP A 15 0.47 21.55 11.36
CA ASP A 15 0.88 20.53 12.34
C ASP A 15 0.79 19.11 11.78
N VAL A 16 -0.31 18.82 11.07
CA VAL A 16 -0.51 17.51 10.44
C VAL A 16 0.52 17.29 9.33
N ARG A 17 0.75 18.29 8.47
CA ARG A 17 1.77 18.21 7.40
C ARG A 17 3.17 17.94 7.96
N ALA A 18 3.58 18.71 8.98
CA ALA A 18 4.88 18.51 9.62
C ALA A 18 5.02 17.10 10.23
N SER A 19 3.95 16.56 10.81
CA SER A 19 3.92 15.18 11.31
C SER A 19 4.09 14.14 10.19
N LEU A 20 3.38 14.32 9.07
CA LEU A 20 3.48 13.44 7.90
C LEU A 20 4.87 13.47 7.27
N ASP A 21 5.50 14.65 7.17
CA ASP A 21 6.84 14.82 6.62
C ASP A 21 7.91 14.16 7.50
N ASP A 22 7.79 14.29 8.82
CA ASP A 22 8.67 13.63 9.79
C ASP A 22 8.54 12.09 9.73
N LEU A 23 7.30 11.57 9.72
CA LEU A 23 7.03 10.14 9.57
C LEU A 23 7.55 9.59 8.24
N SER A 24 7.30 10.30 7.15
CA SER A 24 7.77 9.94 5.81
C SER A 24 9.30 9.84 5.75
N SER A 25 9.99 10.85 6.28
CA SER A 25 11.46 10.87 6.35
C SER A 25 12.02 9.68 7.16
N LYS A 26 11.36 9.33 8.26
CA LYS A 26 11.76 8.18 9.10
C LYS A 26 11.53 6.84 8.40
N LEU A 27 10.42 6.69 7.69
CA LEU A 27 10.10 5.49 6.91
C LEU A 27 11.13 5.27 5.79
N GLN A 28 11.48 6.34 5.05
CA GLN A 28 12.52 6.28 4.02
C GLN A 28 13.86 5.87 4.63
N LYS A 29 14.25 6.45 5.77
CA LYS A 29 15.49 6.10 6.46
C LYS A 29 15.50 4.64 6.91
N ALA A 30 14.41 4.16 7.52
CA ALA A 30 14.29 2.77 7.95
C ALA A 30 14.40 1.80 6.76
N GLY A 31 13.68 2.07 5.66
CA GLY A 31 13.78 1.29 4.43
C GLY A 31 15.19 1.26 3.84
N GLN A 32 15.89 2.40 3.83
CA GLN A 32 17.25 2.51 3.31
C GLN A 32 18.26 1.66 4.09
N VAL A 33 18.07 1.53 5.40
CA VAL A 33 18.93 0.67 6.25
C VAL A 33 18.69 -0.80 5.90
N LEU A 34 17.44 -1.20 5.72
CA LEU A 34 17.06 -2.60 5.42
C LEU A 34 17.50 -3.09 4.03
N LEU A 35 17.77 -2.19 3.07
CA LEU A 35 18.28 -2.57 1.74
C LEU A 35 19.59 -3.36 1.80
N ASN A 36 20.44 -3.07 2.80
CA ASN A 36 21.76 -3.70 2.94
C ASN A 36 21.74 -4.93 3.86
N ARG A 37 20.58 -5.29 4.43
CA ARG A 37 20.39 -6.41 5.35
C ARG A 37 20.15 -7.72 4.59
N HIS A 38 21.18 -8.21 3.89
CA HIS A 38 21.09 -9.42 3.07
C HIS A 38 20.68 -10.68 3.85
N ASP A 39 20.88 -10.67 5.17
CA ASP A 39 20.41 -11.70 6.10
C ASP A 39 18.87 -11.85 6.12
N LEU A 40 18.13 -10.82 5.70
CA LEU A 40 16.67 -10.86 5.57
C LEU A 40 16.18 -11.59 4.30
N GLY A 41 17.09 -12.09 3.45
CA GLY A 41 16.73 -12.77 2.20
C GLY A 41 15.90 -11.88 1.29
N VAL A 42 14.71 -12.32 0.87
CA VAL A 42 13.76 -11.54 0.06
C VAL A 42 13.29 -10.25 0.77
N GLY A 43 13.32 -10.25 2.11
CA GLY A 43 12.92 -9.11 2.94
C GLY A 43 13.74 -7.85 2.69
N CYS A 44 15.02 -7.97 2.33
CA CYS A 44 15.87 -6.82 1.99
C CYS A 44 15.42 -6.09 0.71
N ARG A 45 14.46 -6.64 -0.05
CA ARG A 45 13.83 -5.98 -1.19
C ARG A 45 12.40 -5.55 -0.88
N VAL A 46 11.64 -6.35 -0.14
CA VAL A 46 10.22 -6.07 0.15
C VAL A 46 10.05 -4.98 1.20
N TYR A 47 10.77 -5.07 2.33
CA TYR A 47 10.57 -4.14 3.46
C TYR A 47 10.99 -2.69 3.14
N PRO A 48 12.09 -2.44 2.41
CA PRO A 48 12.40 -1.08 1.96
C PRO A 48 11.32 -0.47 1.08
N GLU A 49 10.76 -1.25 0.16
CA GLU A 49 9.71 -0.80 -0.75
C GLU A 49 8.40 -0.51 -0.01
N ILE A 50 8.04 -1.31 1.00
CA ILE A 50 6.94 -1.00 1.92
C ILE A 50 7.17 0.35 2.61
N GLY A 51 8.37 0.58 3.13
CA GLY A 51 8.75 1.85 3.77
C GLY A 51 8.63 3.04 2.80
N ARG A 52 9.20 2.88 1.59
CA ARG A 52 9.17 3.90 0.53
C ARG A 52 7.74 4.21 0.08
N SER A 53 6.95 3.20 -0.27
CA SER A 53 5.57 3.39 -0.71
C SER A 53 4.71 4.04 0.38
N THR A 54 4.87 3.64 1.64
CA THR A 54 4.18 4.31 2.76
C THR A 54 4.57 5.78 2.85
N ALA A 55 5.88 6.07 2.78
CA ALA A 55 6.40 7.42 2.85
C ALA A 55 5.90 8.33 1.71
N GLU A 56 5.80 7.79 0.49
CA GLU A 56 5.26 8.48 -0.69
C GLU A 56 3.77 8.81 -0.52
N GLN A 57 2.98 7.88 0.04
CA GLN A 57 1.57 8.16 0.37
C GLN A 57 1.43 9.27 1.41
N LEU A 58 2.30 9.31 2.43
CA LEU A 58 2.29 10.40 3.41
C LEU A 58 2.66 11.76 2.80
N GLN A 59 3.65 11.80 1.90
CA GLN A 59 4.02 13.02 1.18
C GLN A 59 2.91 13.51 0.27
N LEU A 60 2.27 12.60 -0.47
CA LEU A 60 1.09 12.90 -1.27
C LEU A 60 0.00 13.48 -0.38
N PHE A 61 -0.23 12.86 0.78
CA PHE A 61 -1.25 13.33 1.70
C PHE A 61 -0.95 14.73 2.23
N GLY A 62 0.28 14.98 2.68
CA GLY A 62 0.71 16.29 3.17
C GLY A 62 0.47 17.41 2.16
N LYS A 63 0.74 17.14 0.88
CA LYS A 63 0.49 18.08 -0.23
C LYS A 63 -1.00 18.34 -0.47
N LEU A 64 -1.85 17.34 -0.21
CA LEU A 64 -3.26 17.34 -0.56
C LEU A 64 -4.21 17.31 0.66
N LEU A 65 -3.76 17.77 1.83
CA LEU A 65 -4.53 17.70 3.08
C LEU A 65 -5.89 18.42 3.01
N GLU A 66 -5.95 19.48 2.20
CA GLU A 66 -7.12 20.35 2.02
C GLU A 66 -7.95 19.97 0.78
N GLU A 67 -7.48 19.01 -0.01
CA GLU A 67 -8.22 18.52 -1.18
C GLU A 67 -9.49 17.78 -0.76
N PRO A 68 -10.42 17.54 -1.71
CA PRO A 68 -11.62 16.73 -1.50
C PRO A 68 -11.35 15.45 -0.68
N ILE A 69 -12.26 15.11 0.24
CA ILE A 69 -12.12 14.01 1.22
C ILE A 69 -11.75 12.65 0.59
N GLU A 70 -12.06 12.45 -0.68
CA GLU A 70 -11.68 11.32 -1.50
C GLU A 70 -10.17 11.07 -1.49
N VAL A 71 -9.36 12.14 -1.48
CA VAL A 71 -7.90 12.02 -1.38
C VAL A 71 -7.52 11.46 -0.01
N THR A 72 -8.12 11.98 1.06
CA THR A 72 -7.91 11.46 2.43
C THR A 72 -8.30 9.99 2.51
N ALA A 73 -9.44 9.61 1.93
CA ALA A 73 -9.92 8.24 1.93
C ALA A 73 -9.00 7.28 1.14
N ASN A 74 -8.53 7.70 -0.04
CA ASN A 74 -7.61 6.92 -0.86
C ASN A 74 -6.26 6.71 -0.18
N VAL A 75 -5.67 7.76 0.39
CA VAL A 75 -4.40 7.64 1.14
C VAL A 75 -4.60 6.74 2.35
N CYS A 76 -5.64 6.98 3.16
CA CYS A 76 -5.90 6.20 4.37
C CYS A 76 -6.05 4.72 4.07
N ARG A 77 -6.85 4.40 3.04
CA ARG A 77 -6.97 3.05 2.49
C ARG A 77 -5.58 2.51 2.14
N THR A 78 -4.86 3.16 1.24
CA THR A 78 -3.58 2.65 0.71
C THR A 78 -2.58 2.37 1.83
N VAL A 79 -2.43 3.29 2.79
CA VAL A 79 -1.51 3.12 3.92
C VAL A 79 -1.95 1.97 4.83
N PHE A 80 -3.25 1.78 5.05
CA PHE A 80 -3.79 0.62 5.77
C PHE A 80 -3.47 -0.70 5.04
N GLU A 81 -3.72 -0.77 3.73
CA GLU A 81 -3.47 -1.99 2.94
C GLU A 81 -1.98 -2.36 2.97
N ILE A 82 -1.08 -1.38 2.84
CA ILE A 82 0.37 -1.57 2.96
C ILE A 82 0.75 -2.08 4.37
N ASN A 83 0.16 -1.52 5.42
CA ASN A 83 0.41 -1.96 6.81
C ASN A 83 -0.04 -3.41 7.04
N VAL A 84 -1.21 -3.80 6.53
CA VAL A 84 -1.72 -5.18 6.59
C VAL A 84 -0.76 -6.13 5.87
N VAL A 85 -0.31 -5.78 4.67
CA VAL A 85 0.66 -6.56 3.90
C VAL A 85 1.97 -6.73 4.67
N LEU A 86 2.52 -5.65 5.25
CA LEU A 86 3.75 -5.75 6.05
C LEU A 86 3.59 -6.76 7.19
N ARG A 87 2.52 -6.62 7.98
CA ARG A 87 2.25 -7.50 9.11
C ARG A 87 2.05 -8.96 8.68
N TYR A 88 1.42 -9.17 7.53
CA TYR A 88 1.26 -10.49 6.95
C TYR A 88 2.62 -11.09 6.53
N CYS A 89 3.45 -10.32 5.84
CA CYS A 89 4.81 -10.75 5.45
C CYS A 89 5.72 -11.02 6.66
N LEU A 90 5.56 -10.26 7.75
CA LEU A 90 6.32 -10.48 9.00
C LEU A 90 5.89 -11.74 9.77
N SER A 91 4.71 -12.29 9.49
CA SER A 91 4.19 -13.45 10.22
C SER A 91 4.80 -14.79 9.80
N SER A 92 5.44 -14.86 8.63
CA SER A 92 6.22 -16.02 8.18
C SER A 92 7.02 -15.71 6.92
N THR A 93 8.18 -16.34 6.74
CA THR A 93 9.01 -16.24 5.54
C THR A 93 8.29 -16.74 4.28
N GLU A 94 7.45 -17.75 4.39
CA GLU A 94 6.68 -18.30 3.26
C GLU A 94 5.69 -17.28 2.70
N ARG A 95 5.05 -16.49 3.58
CA ARG A 95 4.14 -15.40 3.19
C ARG A 95 4.87 -14.24 2.51
N LEU A 96 6.05 -13.90 3.02
CA LEU A 96 6.92 -12.89 2.41
C LEU A 96 7.32 -13.30 0.99
N ASP A 97 7.79 -14.53 0.82
CA ASP A 97 8.13 -15.09 -0.49
C ASP A 97 6.93 -15.11 -1.43
N ALA A 98 5.78 -15.60 -0.96
CA ALA A 98 4.55 -15.65 -1.75
C ALA A 98 4.07 -14.25 -2.16
N TYR A 99 4.23 -13.23 -1.31
CA TYR A 99 3.92 -11.85 -1.66
C TYR A 99 4.89 -11.29 -2.71
N ALA A 100 6.20 -11.53 -2.55
CA ALA A 100 7.19 -11.08 -3.52
C ALA A 100 6.98 -11.71 -4.92
N ASP A 101 6.58 -12.98 -4.96
CA ASP A 101 6.27 -13.69 -6.21
C ASP A 101 5.04 -13.10 -6.94
N GLN A 102 4.12 -12.43 -6.22
CA GLN A 102 2.94 -11.83 -6.85
C GLN A 102 3.30 -10.72 -7.83
N ALA A 103 4.36 -9.95 -7.59
CA ALA A 103 4.75 -8.80 -8.41
C ALA A 103 4.91 -9.17 -9.90
N GLY A 104 5.60 -10.27 -10.19
CA GLY A 104 5.77 -10.73 -11.58
C GLY A 104 4.44 -11.16 -12.22
N THR A 105 3.53 -11.75 -11.45
CA THR A 105 2.21 -12.13 -11.99
C THR A 105 1.25 -10.94 -12.14
N ASP A 106 1.39 -9.91 -11.30
CA ASP A 106 0.67 -8.65 -11.44
C ASP A 106 1.11 -7.92 -12.69
N GLU A 107 2.41 -7.84 -12.95
CA GLU A 107 2.95 -7.23 -14.16
C GLU A 107 2.48 -7.95 -15.44
N ILE A 108 2.48 -9.29 -15.45
CA ILE A 108 1.88 -10.08 -16.53
C ILE A 108 0.39 -9.75 -16.71
N SER A 109 -0.36 -9.62 -15.60
CA SER A 109 -1.79 -9.31 -15.66
C SER A 109 -2.02 -7.92 -16.27
N ILE A 110 -1.23 -6.92 -15.86
CA ILE A 110 -1.28 -5.55 -16.38
C ILE A 110 -1.02 -5.56 -17.90
N TYR A 111 0.05 -6.22 -18.36
CA TYR A 111 0.34 -6.29 -19.79
C TYR A 111 -0.74 -7.01 -20.60
N LYS A 112 -1.34 -8.06 -20.05
CA LYS A 112 -2.49 -8.72 -20.69
C LYS A 112 -3.71 -7.81 -20.77
N SER A 113 -4.00 -7.06 -19.71
CA SER A 113 -5.12 -6.10 -19.70
C SER A 113 -4.89 -4.99 -20.71
N ILE A 114 -3.69 -4.43 -20.79
CA ILE A 114 -3.33 -3.41 -21.79
C ILE A 114 -3.47 -3.99 -23.20
N LYS A 115 -2.91 -5.17 -23.46
CA LYS A 115 -3.07 -5.88 -24.74
C LYS A 115 -4.53 -6.15 -25.09
N GLY A 116 -5.38 -6.42 -24.10
CA GLY A 116 -6.82 -6.64 -24.29
C GLY A 116 -7.59 -5.41 -24.75
N LEU A 117 -7.00 -4.21 -24.66
CA LEU A 117 -7.57 -2.96 -25.19
C LEU A 117 -7.21 -2.71 -26.66
N ALA A 118 -6.35 -3.54 -27.26
CA ALA A 118 -5.93 -3.38 -28.64
C ALA A 118 -7.08 -3.58 -29.63
N ASP A 119 -7.07 -2.79 -30.69
CA ASP A 119 -8.05 -2.82 -31.77
C ASP A 119 -7.36 -2.95 -33.14
N GLY A 120 -8.13 -2.82 -34.23
CA GLY A 120 -7.61 -2.93 -35.59
C GLY A 120 -6.63 -1.83 -36.01
N ASN A 121 -6.47 -0.77 -35.21
CA ASN A 121 -5.54 0.34 -35.48
C ASN A 121 -4.27 0.27 -34.64
N THR A 122 -4.18 -0.70 -33.72
CA THR A 122 -3.04 -0.83 -32.81
C THR A 122 -1.81 -1.33 -33.57
N ASP A 123 -0.64 -0.70 -33.36
CA ASP A 123 0.60 -1.11 -34.02
C ASP A 123 0.97 -2.55 -33.58
N PRO A 124 1.15 -3.50 -34.52
CA PRO A 124 1.60 -4.85 -34.20
C PRO A 124 2.90 -4.90 -33.39
N LYS A 125 3.76 -3.89 -33.49
CA LYS A 125 5.01 -3.79 -32.71
C LYS A 125 4.76 -3.59 -31.22
N ASP A 126 3.74 -2.82 -30.85
CA ASP A 126 3.38 -2.60 -29.44
C ASP A 126 2.88 -3.90 -28.82
N ILE A 127 2.09 -4.68 -29.56
CA ILE A 127 1.63 -6.01 -29.14
C ILE A 127 2.81 -6.98 -28.96
N ALA A 128 3.74 -6.98 -29.93
CA ALA A 128 4.93 -7.83 -29.85
C ALA A 128 5.82 -7.48 -28.66
N LEU A 129 5.95 -6.18 -28.32
CA LEU A 129 6.68 -5.72 -27.15
C LEU A 129 6.04 -6.24 -25.85
N LEU A 130 4.73 -6.12 -25.70
CA LEU A 130 4.01 -6.65 -24.54
C LEU A 130 4.18 -8.17 -24.40
N ASP A 131 4.10 -8.92 -25.50
CA ASP A 131 4.32 -10.37 -25.51
C ASP A 131 5.76 -10.74 -25.10
N GLN A 132 6.75 -9.97 -25.57
CA GLN A 132 8.15 -10.15 -25.18
C GLN A 132 8.31 -9.97 -23.66
N HIS A 133 7.77 -8.89 -23.09
CA HIS A 133 7.83 -8.66 -21.64
C HIS A 133 7.15 -9.77 -20.83
N ILE A 134 5.96 -10.21 -21.24
CA ILE A 134 5.25 -11.34 -20.61
C ILE A 134 6.11 -12.60 -20.63
N ASN A 135 6.75 -12.91 -21.76
CA ASN A 135 7.58 -14.11 -21.90
C ASN A 135 8.87 -14.02 -21.07
N ASN A 136 9.49 -12.84 -20.97
CA ASN A 136 10.67 -12.63 -20.12
C ASN A 136 10.35 -12.87 -18.64
N ILE A 137 9.23 -12.34 -18.14
CA ILE A 137 8.80 -12.54 -16.76
C ILE A 137 8.49 -14.01 -16.50
N ARG A 138 7.73 -14.67 -17.39
CA ARG A 138 7.40 -16.10 -17.27
C ARG A 138 8.65 -16.97 -17.20
N SER A 139 9.60 -16.72 -18.10
CA SER A 139 10.86 -17.47 -18.17
C SER A 139 11.67 -17.28 -16.88
N THR A 140 11.68 -16.06 -16.33
CA THR A 140 12.35 -15.75 -15.07
C THR A 140 11.70 -16.49 -13.89
N LEU A 141 10.38 -16.42 -13.75
CA LEU A 141 9.65 -17.12 -12.68
C LEU A 141 9.88 -18.64 -12.76
N GLN A 142 9.76 -19.22 -13.95
CA GLN A 142 9.98 -20.66 -14.16
C GLN A 142 11.43 -21.08 -13.88
N LYS A 143 12.42 -20.29 -14.32
CA LYS A 143 13.85 -20.53 -14.05
C LYS A 143 14.15 -20.61 -12.56
N HIS A 144 13.42 -19.84 -11.75
CA HIS A 144 13.56 -19.80 -10.30
C HIS A 144 12.54 -20.69 -9.56
N GLY A 145 11.83 -21.57 -10.26
CA GLY A 145 10.88 -22.51 -9.67
C GLY A 145 9.62 -21.86 -9.08
N ARG A 146 9.32 -20.61 -9.46
CA ARG A 146 8.16 -19.85 -8.96
C ARG A 146 6.90 -20.14 -9.79
N SER A 147 5.75 -20.13 -9.14
CA SER A 147 4.46 -20.41 -9.80
C SER A 147 4.01 -19.23 -10.67
N LEU A 148 3.50 -19.51 -11.87
CA LEU A 148 2.80 -18.51 -12.71
C LEU A 148 1.36 -18.25 -12.26
N LYS A 149 0.87 -19.01 -11.28
CA LYS A 149 -0.45 -18.89 -10.67
C LYS A 149 -0.29 -18.99 -9.15
N PRO A 150 0.35 -18.01 -8.50
CA PRO A 150 0.48 -18.01 -7.05
C PRO A 150 -0.90 -17.95 -6.42
N GLU A 151 -1.08 -18.62 -5.29
CA GLU A 151 -2.27 -18.44 -4.48
C GLU A 151 -2.30 -17.00 -3.97
N ARG A 152 -3.42 -16.30 -4.20
CA ARG A 152 -3.59 -14.90 -3.82
C ARG A 152 -4.47 -14.82 -2.59
N THR A 153 -3.84 -14.67 -1.43
CA THR A 153 -4.56 -14.32 -0.20
C THR A 153 -5.18 -12.95 -0.38
N SER A 154 -6.50 -12.84 -0.21
CA SER A 154 -7.17 -11.54 -0.29
C SER A 154 -6.73 -10.66 0.89
N LEU A 155 -6.78 -9.33 0.74
CA LEU A 155 -6.44 -8.41 1.82
C LEU A 155 -7.32 -8.63 3.07
N TYR A 156 -8.60 -8.98 2.88
CA TYR A 156 -9.50 -9.38 3.97
C TYR A 156 -8.97 -10.61 4.72
N GLN A 157 -8.54 -11.63 3.98
CA GLN A 157 -8.00 -12.86 4.57
C GLN A 157 -6.66 -12.59 5.28
N MET A 158 -5.78 -11.76 4.71
CA MET A 158 -4.57 -11.30 5.38
C MET A 158 -4.90 -10.60 6.69
N ALA A 159 -5.82 -9.63 6.68
CA ALA A 159 -6.26 -8.89 7.86
C ALA A 159 -6.83 -9.82 8.94
N LYS A 160 -7.65 -10.80 8.54
CA LYS A 160 -8.20 -11.80 9.46
C LYS A 160 -7.11 -12.61 10.14
N GLU A 161 -6.11 -13.07 9.40
CA GLU A 161 -5.02 -13.91 9.93
C GLU A 161 -4.07 -13.16 10.86
N ILE A 162 -3.90 -11.85 10.69
CA ILE A 162 -3.08 -11.00 11.58
C ILE A 162 -3.90 -10.35 12.70
N GLY A 163 -5.18 -10.74 12.87
CA GLY A 163 -6.06 -10.24 13.94
C GLY A 163 -6.61 -8.83 13.73
N LEU A 164 -6.69 -8.35 12.49
CA LEU A 164 -7.21 -7.03 12.08
C LEU A 164 -8.57 -7.08 11.37
N LYS A 165 -9.33 -8.17 11.51
CA LYS A 165 -10.62 -8.32 10.81
C LYS A 165 -11.58 -7.16 11.08
N ASP A 166 -11.82 -6.82 12.34
CA ASP A 166 -12.83 -5.82 12.72
C ASP A 166 -12.43 -4.40 12.28
N GLU A 167 -11.13 -4.09 12.32
CA GLU A 167 -10.58 -2.84 11.82
C GLU A 167 -10.69 -2.75 10.30
N TYR A 168 -10.39 -3.85 9.59
CA TYR A 168 -10.62 -3.95 8.14
C TYR A 168 -12.08 -3.68 7.79
N GLU A 169 -13.02 -4.40 8.41
CA GLU A 169 -14.46 -4.27 8.09
C GLU A 169 -14.98 -2.85 8.37
N SER A 170 -14.54 -2.25 9.47
CA SER A 170 -14.93 -0.90 9.87
C SER A 170 -14.38 0.16 8.91
N MET A 171 -13.07 0.14 8.64
CA MET A 171 -12.43 1.14 7.78
C MET A 171 -12.84 0.97 6.32
N TYR A 172 -12.93 -0.28 5.84
CA TYR A 172 -13.42 -0.58 4.50
C TYR A 172 -14.84 -0.08 4.30
N GLY A 173 -15.71 -0.20 5.30
CA GLY A 173 -17.06 0.37 5.28
C GLY A 173 -17.09 1.88 5.05
N ILE A 174 -16.07 2.61 5.51
CA ILE A 174 -15.95 4.07 5.38
C ILE A 174 -15.32 4.44 4.04
N TYR A 175 -14.03 4.13 3.82
CA TYR A 175 -13.32 4.64 2.63
C TYR A 175 -13.92 4.12 1.32
N SER A 176 -14.52 2.92 1.30
CA SER A 176 -15.17 2.38 0.09
C SER A 176 -16.30 3.28 -0.43
N LYS A 177 -16.94 4.08 0.44
CA LYS A 177 -17.98 5.04 0.04
C LYS A 177 -17.43 6.27 -0.66
N TYR A 178 -16.14 6.59 -0.46
CA TYR A 178 -15.48 7.77 -1.00
C TYR A 178 -14.57 7.45 -2.20
N VAL A 179 -14.07 6.23 -2.30
CA VAL A 179 -13.13 5.83 -3.37
C VAL A 179 -13.81 5.14 -4.57
N HIS A 180 -15.08 4.73 -4.41
CA HIS A 180 -15.88 4.15 -5.48
C HIS A 180 -17.06 5.06 -5.83
N ALA A 181 -17.64 4.86 -7.02
CA ALA A 181 -18.86 5.54 -7.48
C ALA A 181 -20.11 5.07 -6.72
N SER A 182 -20.08 5.15 -5.39
CA SER A 182 -21.18 4.77 -4.51
C SER A 182 -22.29 5.81 -4.58
N ALA A 183 -23.53 5.42 -4.30
CA ALA A 183 -24.65 6.36 -4.21
C ALA A 183 -24.40 7.47 -3.16
N TRP A 184 -23.63 7.16 -2.11
CA TRP A 184 -23.18 8.16 -1.13
C TRP A 184 -22.33 9.25 -1.78
N PHE A 185 -21.31 8.88 -2.55
CA PHE A 185 -20.41 9.83 -3.20
C PHE A 185 -21.08 10.55 -4.39
N VAL A 186 -21.87 9.84 -5.19
CA VAL A 186 -22.43 10.38 -6.44
C VAL A 186 -23.65 11.29 -6.20
N LEU A 187 -24.52 10.96 -5.23
CA LEU A 187 -25.81 11.64 -5.07
C LEU A 187 -25.83 12.69 -3.95
N ARG A 188 -24.87 12.65 -3.02
CA ARG A 188 -24.83 13.60 -1.90
C ARG A 188 -24.09 14.88 -2.28
N LYS A 189 -24.53 15.99 -1.69
CA LYS A 189 -23.86 17.28 -1.79
C LYS A 189 -22.53 17.27 -1.03
N ARG A 190 -21.59 18.12 -1.45
CA ARG A 190 -20.23 18.21 -0.86
C ARG A 190 -20.26 18.53 0.62
N ASP A 191 -21.13 19.43 1.06
CA ASP A 191 -21.34 19.81 2.45
C ASP A 191 -21.79 18.66 3.37
N HIS A 192 -22.31 17.56 2.82
CA HIS A 192 -22.68 16.37 3.58
C HIS A 192 -21.57 15.31 3.65
N ILE A 193 -20.70 15.25 2.66
CA ILE A 193 -19.69 14.19 2.56
C ILE A 193 -18.31 14.65 3.02
N ASP A 194 -18.02 15.95 2.93
CA ASP A 194 -16.74 16.56 3.30
C ASP A 194 -16.78 17.18 4.71
N LEU A 195 -17.22 16.37 5.68
CA LEU A 195 -17.33 16.79 7.08
C LEU A 195 -16.11 16.34 7.89
N PRO A 196 -15.64 17.14 8.87
CA PRO A 196 -14.53 16.77 9.74
C PRO A 196 -14.72 15.42 10.44
N MET A 197 -15.95 15.05 10.78
CA MET A 197 -16.26 13.76 11.43
C MET A 197 -15.85 12.53 10.60
N TYR A 198 -15.74 12.66 9.27
CA TYR A 198 -15.26 11.60 8.40
C TYR A 198 -13.76 11.76 8.09
N ARG A 199 -13.31 13.00 7.87
CA ARG A 199 -11.92 13.30 7.50
C ARG A 199 -10.93 13.04 8.64
N THR A 200 -11.25 13.51 9.85
CA THR A 200 -10.33 13.45 10.99
C THR A 200 -9.99 12.01 11.41
N PRO A 201 -10.94 11.05 11.50
CA PRO A 201 -10.59 9.66 11.76
C PRO A 201 -9.65 9.09 10.70
N MET A 202 -9.89 9.34 9.41
CA MET A 202 -9.02 8.85 8.35
C MET A 202 -7.62 9.48 8.41
N GLN A 203 -7.52 10.78 8.66
CA GLN A 203 -6.24 11.47 8.91
C GLN A 203 -5.45 10.86 10.07
N LEU A 204 -6.15 10.55 11.17
CA LEU A 204 -5.55 9.95 12.35
C LEU A 204 -5.06 8.53 12.05
N HIS A 205 -5.91 7.69 11.48
CA HIS A 205 -5.58 6.30 11.17
C HIS A 205 -4.45 6.19 10.15
N THR A 206 -4.37 7.07 9.14
CA THR A 206 -3.22 7.12 8.22
C THR A 206 -1.90 7.28 8.98
N GLN A 207 -1.84 8.20 9.96
CA GLN A 207 -0.64 8.41 10.77
C GLN A 207 -0.33 7.20 11.65
N LEU A 208 -1.36 6.59 12.27
CA LEU A 208 -1.20 5.42 13.14
C LEU A 208 -0.68 4.20 12.38
N TYR A 209 -1.23 3.91 11.20
CA TYR A 209 -0.78 2.80 10.34
C TYR A 209 0.65 3.02 9.85
N ALA A 210 0.99 4.24 9.43
CA ALA A 210 2.36 4.55 9.04
C ALA A 210 3.35 4.46 10.21
N ALA A 211 2.94 4.85 11.41
CA ALA A 211 3.76 4.70 12.61
C ALA A 211 3.96 3.23 13.00
N ASP A 212 2.92 2.39 12.93
CA ASP A 212 3.06 0.94 13.14
C ASP A 212 4.00 0.31 12.10
N THR A 213 3.86 0.70 10.82
CA THR A 213 4.79 0.31 9.75
C THR A 213 6.23 0.69 10.10
N LEU A 214 6.48 1.94 10.50
CA LEU A 214 7.81 2.42 10.89
C LEU A 214 8.41 1.59 12.03
N LEU A 215 7.67 1.38 13.11
CA LEU A 215 8.18 0.67 14.29
C LEU A 215 8.57 -0.77 13.94
N ARG A 216 7.76 -1.47 13.14
CA ARG A 216 8.07 -2.82 12.69
C ARG A 216 9.31 -2.89 11.80
N LEU A 217 9.47 -1.93 10.90
CA LEU A 217 10.69 -1.84 10.08
C LEU A 217 11.93 -1.57 10.95
N GLN A 218 11.80 -0.77 12.02
CA GLN A 218 12.88 -0.53 12.98
C GLN A 218 13.18 -1.76 13.84
N GLU A 219 12.18 -2.59 14.16
CA GLU A 219 12.41 -3.85 14.87
C GLU A 219 13.30 -4.81 14.07
N LEU A 220 13.12 -4.87 12.74
CA LEU A 220 13.96 -5.67 11.84
C LEU A 220 15.42 -5.19 11.79
N ASP A 221 15.67 -3.90 11.98
CA ASP A 221 17.04 -3.36 12.04
C ASP A 221 17.76 -3.79 13.34
N ASN A 222 17.01 -3.92 14.43
CA ASN A 222 17.55 -4.27 15.75
C ASN A 222 17.63 -5.77 16.03
N SER A 223 17.04 -6.62 15.18
CA SER A 223 17.14 -8.08 15.23
C SER A 223 18.33 -8.60 14.45
#